data_AF-A0A838FHK3-F1
#
_entry.id   AF-A0A838FHK3-F1
#
_cell.length_a   1.000
_cell.length_b   1.000
_cell.length_c   1.000
_cell.angle_alpha   90.00
_cell.angle_beta   90.00
_cell.angle_gamma   90.00
#
_symmetry.space_group_name_H-M   'P 1'
#
loop_
_entity.id
_entity.type
_entity.pdbx_description
1 polymer ?
#
loop_
_entity_poly.entity_id
_entity_poly.type
_entity_poly.pdbx_seq_one_letter_code
_entity_poly.pdbx_strand_id
1 'polypeptide(L)'
;MDEPASPRQQLLVATSAGEVVGFGAFGPSRDGDLQGREVGEIYATYLKPEVWRRGVGNRLLAEVERRLAGIRLDAKGRSRRSPCPRSP
;
A
#
# COMPACT_ATOMS: atom_id res chain seq x y z
N MET A 1 23.38 -13.94 6.44
CA MET A 1 21.97 -13.85 6.87
C MET A 1 21.22 -13.19 5.73
N ASP A 2 20.56 -13.96 4.87
CA ASP A 2 19.62 -13.41 3.88
C ASP A 2 18.27 -13.22 4.58
N GLU A 3 18.06 -12.03 5.15
CA GLU A 3 16.73 -11.61 5.58
C GLU A 3 15.86 -11.48 4.30
N PRO A 4 14.78 -12.26 4.14
CA PRO A 4 13.93 -12.13 2.97
C PRO A 4 13.40 -10.70 2.93
N ALA A 5 13.57 -10.01 1.79
CA ALA A 5 13.05 -8.68 1.57
C ALA A 5 11.62 -8.59 2.13
N SER A 6 11.44 -7.74 3.15
CA SER A 6 10.15 -7.56 3.80
C SER A 6 9.10 -7.30 2.72
N PRO A 7 7.86 -7.79 2.90
CA PRO A 7 6.82 -7.57 1.92
C PRO A 7 6.75 -6.08 1.56
N ARG A 8 6.80 -5.75 0.26
CA ARG A 8 7.00 -4.37 -0.18
C ARG A 8 5.84 -3.49 0.31
N GLN A 9 6.11 -2.76 1.39
CA GLN A 9 5.29 -1.66 1.85
C GLN A 9 5.23 -0.62 0.72
N GLN A 10 4.05 -0.04 0.51
CA GLN A 10 3.83 1.00 -0.49
C GLN A 10 3.41 2.30 0.18
N LEU A 11 3.81 3.41 -0.43
CA LEU A 11 3.41 4.76 -0.03
C LEU A 11 2.74 5.43 -1.22
N LEU A 12 1.50 5.87 -1.02
CA LEU A 12 0.78 6.72 -1.95
C LEU A 12 0.77 8.15 -1.43
N VAL A 13 0.96 9.11 -2.34
CA VAL A 13 0.95 10.53 -2.02
C VAL A 13 -0.24 11.18 -2.73
N ALA A 14 -1.03 11.93 -1.97
CA ALA A 14 -2.05 12.81 -2.53
C ALA A 14 -1.43 14.17 -2.83
N THR A 15 -1.52 14.60 -4.09
CA THR A 15 -1.04 15.91 -4.54
C THR A 15 -2.20 16.81 -4.95
N SER A 16 -2.10 18.10 -4.68
CA SER A 16 -3.04 19.12 -5.15
C SER A 16 -2.27 20.39 -5.48
N ALA A 17 -2.49 20.95 -6.68
CA ALA A 17 -1.78 22.14 -7.17
C ALA A 17 -0.24 22.03 -7.07
N GLY A 18 0.32 20.85 -7.38
CA GLY A 18 1.76 20.58 -7.31
C GLY A 18 2.29 20.27 -5.91
N GLU A 19 1.47 20.44 -4.87
CA GLU A 19 1.88 20.25 -3.48
C GLU A 19 1.42 18.91 -2.91
N VAL A 20 2.23 18.33 -2.02
CA VAL A 20 1.83 17.17 -1.23
C VAL A 20 0.85 17.62 -0.15
N VAL A 21 -0.35 17.02 -0.16
CA VAL A 21 -1.43 17.32 0.79
C VAL A 21 -1.80 16.14 1.69
N GLY A 22 -1.17 14.99 1.48
CA GLY A 22 -1.34 13.83 2.36
C GLY A 22 -0.74 12.56 1.78
N PHE A 23 -0.85 11.47 2.53
CA PHE A 23 -0.30 10.17 2.14
C PHE A 23 -1.08 9.00 2.77
N GLY A 24 -0.90 7.82 2.17
CA GLY A 24 -1.34 6.54 2.72
C GLY A 24 -0.22 5.50 2.60
N ALA A 25 0.19 4.93 3.73
CA ALA A 25 1.16 3.85 3.80
C ALA A 25 0.43 2.53 4.06
N PHE A 26 0.71 1.50 3.26
CA PHE A 26 -0.02 0.24 3.31
C PHE A 26 0.82 -0.92 2.78
N GLY A 27 0.35 -2.14 3.04
CA GLY A 27 1.00 -3.36 2.61
C GLY A 27 0.33 -4.58 3.22
N PRO A 28 1.02 -5.71 3.35
CA PRO A 28 0.46 -6.90 3.97
C PRO A 28 0.18 -6.69 5.46
N SER A 29 -0.81 -7.41 5.98
CA SER A 29 -1.11 -7.35 7.41
C SER A 29 0.12 -7.70 8.25
N ARG A 30 0.38 -6.88 9.28
CA ARG A 30 1.40 -7.14 10.31
C ARG A 30 0.87 -8.06 11.42
N ASP A 31 -0.43 -8.32 11.42
CA ASP A 31 -1.05 -9.24 12.37
C ASP A 31 -0.57 -10.68 12.10
N GLY A 32 0.05 -11.27 13.12
CA GLY A 32 0.59 -12.62 13.09
C GLY A 32 -0.48 -13.68 12.81
N ASP A 33 -1.70 -13.45 13.29
CA ASP A 33 -2.81 -14.39 13.15
C ASP A 33 -3.38 -14.40 11.72
N LEU A 34 -3.04 -13.37 10.92
CA LEU A 34 -3.44 -13.23 9.52
C LEU A 34 -2.33 -13.63 8.55
N GLN A 35 -1.21 -14.18 9.04
CA GLN A 35 -0.12 -14.65 8.18
C GLN A 35 -0.60 -15.73 7.20
N GLY A 36 -0.22 -15.57 5.93
CA GLY A 36 -0.62 -16.47 4.84
C GLY A 36 -2.05 -16.27 4.32
N ARG A 37 -2.79 -15.30 4.88
CA ARG A 37 -4.07 -14.84 4.34
C ARG A 37 -3.82 -13.68 3.37
N GLU A 38 -4.72 -13.51 2.40
CA GLU A 38 -4.70 -12.35 1.50
C GLU A 38 -5.33 -11.12 2.20
N VAL A 39 -4.72 -10.69 3.31
CA VAL A 39 -5.17 -9.51 4.08
C VAL A 39 -4.12 -8.42 4.01
N GLY A 40 -4.56 -7.25 3.53
CA GLY A 40 -3.79 -6.02 3.53
C GLY A 40 -4.10 -5.15 4.75
N GLU A 41 -3.16 -4.29 5.11
CA GLU A 41 -3.28 -3.34 6.21
C GLU A 41 -2.87 -1.94 5.74
N ILE A 42 -3.59 -0.94 6.23
CA ILE A 42 -3.20 0.47 6.15
C ILE A 42 -2.43 0.79 7.43
N TYR A 43 -1.14 1.08 7.28
CA TYR A 43 -0.25 1.35 8.41
C TYR A 43 -0.41 2.78 8.93
N ALA A 44 -0.58 3.72 8.02
CA ALA A 44 -0.74 5.13 8.34
C ALA A 44 -1.48 5.85 7.23
N THR A 45 -2.28 6.84 7.61
CA THR A 45 -2.90 7.78 6.68
C THR A 45 -2.90 9.16 7.31
N TYR A 46 -2.60 10.16 6.50
CA TYR A 46 -2.63 11.56 6.93
C TYR A 46 -3.05 12.45 5.77
N LEU A 47 -3.85 13.46 6.09
CA LEU A 47 -4.18 14.56 5.20
C LEU A 47 -4.03 15.87 5.94
N LYS A 48 -3.47 16.86 5.26
CA LYS A 48 -3.47 18.23 5.76
C LYS A 48 -4.91 18.70 6.03
N PRO A 49 -5.20 19.40 7.15
CA PRO A 49 -6.56 19.82 7.50
C PRO A 49 -7.30 20.62 6.42
N GLU A 50 -6.57 21.39 5.62
CA GLU A 50 -7.11 22.30 4.60
C GLU A 50 -7.85 21.55 3.47
N VAL A 51 -7.54 20.26 3.28
CA VAL A 51 -8.14 19.41 2.24
C VAL A 51 -9.22 18.47 2.76
N TRP A 52 -9.59 18.56 4.04
CA TRP A 52 -10.66 17.74 4.62
C TRP A 52 -12.00 18.04 3.98
N ARG A 53 -12.87 17.01 3.94
CA ARG A 53 -14.23 17.07 3.36
C ARG A 53 -14.29 17.49 1.88
N ARG A 54 -13.16 17.43 1.17
CA ARG A 54 -13.04 17.67 -0.29
C ARG A 54 -12.91 16.39 -1.12
N GLY A 55 -13.15 15.23 -0.51
CA GLY A 55 -13.05 13.91 -1.15
C GLY A 55 -11.62 13.39 -1.37
N VAL A 56 -10.58 14.12 -0.93
CA VAL A 56 -9.17 13.70 -1.09
C VAL A 56 -8.89 12.38 -0.38
N GLY A 57 -9.36 12.23 0.87
CA GLY A 57 -9.18 10.99 1.63
C GLY A 57 -9.87 9.79 1.01
N ASN A 58 -11.09 9.97 0.50
CA ASN A 58 -11.81 8.89 -0.17
C ASN A 58 -11.08 8.43 -1.44
N ARG A 59 -10.61 9.36 -2.28
CA ARG A 59 -9.81 9.01 -3.48
C ARG A 59 -8.50 8.32 -3.12
N LEU A 60 -7.82 8.79 -2.08
CA LEU A 60 -6.58 8.18 -1.59
C LEU A 60 -6.83 6.74 -1.12
N LEU A 61 -7.86 6.51 -0.29
CA LEU A 61 -8.18 5.19 0.22
C LEU A 61 -8.67 4.24 -0.87
N ALA A 62 -9.45 4.72 -1.84
CA ALA A 62 -9.87 3.90 -2.98
C ALA A 62 -8.65 3.43 -3.81
N GLU A 63 -7.64 4.28 -3.99
CA GLU A 63 -6.38 3.89 -4.64
C GLU A 63 -5.59 2.88 -3.80
N VAL A 64 -5.53 3.08 -2.48
CA VAL A 64 -4.91 2.13 -1.53
C VAL A 64 -5.56 0.75 -1.64
N GLU A 65 -6.88 0.67 -1.54
CA GLU A 65 -7.65 -0.57 -1.66
C GLU A 65 -7.39 -1.26 -3.00
N ARG A 66 -7.43 -0.50 -4.11
CA ARG A 66 -7.22 -1.06 -5.44
C ARG A 66 -5.80 -1.62 -5.60
N ARG A 67 -4.79 -0.99 -4.98
CA ARG A 67 -3.42 -1.50 -4.98
C ARG A 67 -3.25 -2.70 -4.06
N LEU A 68 -3.87 -2.69 -2.87
CA LEU A 68 -3.88 -3.84 -1.96
C LEU A 68 -4.47 -5.09 -2.62
N ALA A 69 -5.59 -4.95 -3.35
CA ALA A 69 -6.19 -6.04 -4.11
C ALA A 69 -5.27 -6.60 -5.21
N GLY A 70 -4.31 -5.79 -5.69
CA GLY A 70 -3.30 -6.21 -6.67
C GLY A 70 -2.05 -6.86 -6.05
N ILE A 71 -1.86 -6.80 -4.73
CA ILE A 71 -0.72 -7.45 -4.09
C ILE A 71 -1.02 -8.93 -3.92
N ARG A 72 -0.43 -9.79 -4.75
CA ARG A 72 -0.41 -11.24 -4.49
C ARG A 72 0.54 -11.53 -3.33
N LEU A 73 -0.04 -11.91 -2.20
CA LEU A 73 0.68 -12.35 -1.01
C LEU A 73 0.92 -13.86 -1.09
N ASP A 74 2.16 -14.32 -0.89
CA ASP A 74 2.43 -15.74 -0.68
C ASP A 74 1.96 -16.18 0.72
N ALA A 75 1.99 -17.49 1.00
CA ALA A 75 1.63 -18.06 2.30
C ALA A 75 2.48 -17.54 3.49
N LYS A 76 3.51 -16.73 3.21
CA LYS A 76 4.35 -16.02 4.18
C LYS A 76 4.11 -14.50 4.20
N GLY A 77 3.05 -14.01 3.53
CA GLY A 77 2.71 -12.60 3.43
C GLY A 77 3.64 -11.79 2.51
N ARG A 78 4.54 -12.41 1.75
CA ARG A 78 5.47 -11.71 0.84
C ARG A 78 4.82 -11.49 -0.52
N SER A 79 5.13 -10.36 -1.14
CA SER A 79 4.79 -10.13 -2.54
C SER A 79 5.42 -11.22 -3.41
N ARG A 80 4.58 -12.04 -4.08
CA ARG A 80 5.06 -12.92 -5.15
C ARG A 80 5.59 -12.04 -6.27
N ARG A 81 6.87 -12.18 -6.63
CA ARG A 81 7.42 -11.50 -7.81
C ARG A 81 6.60 -11.92 -9.03
N SER A 82 6.01 -10.96 -9.73
CA SER A 82 5.73 -11.13 -11.16
C SER A 82 7.09 -11.26 -11.88
N PRO A 83 7.25 -12.17 -12.85
CA PRO A 83 8.45 -12.18 -13.67
C PRO A 83 8.54 -10.81 -14.35
N CYS A 84 9.68 -10.15 -14.20
CA CYS A 84 9.99 -8.97 -15.00
C CYS A 84 9.87 -9.39 -16.48
N PRO A 85 9.08 -8.73 -17.33
CA PRO A 85 9.21 -8.94 -18.76
C PRO A 85 10.65 -8.55 -19.12
N ARG A 86 11.46 -9.52 -19.56
CA ARG A 86 12.74 -9.20 -20.19
C ARG A 86 12.39 -8.48 -21.48
N SER A 87 12.61 -7.17 -21.50
CA SER A 87 12.68 -6.43 -22.76
C SER A 87 13.75 -7.06 -23.64
N PRO A 88 13.55 -7.07 -24.98
CA PRO A 88 14.41 -7.78 -25.93
C PRO A 88 15.85 -7.29 -25.93
#